data_AF-A0A1F3NX53-F1
#
_entry.id   AF-A0A1F3NX53-F1
#
_cell.length_a   1.000
_cell.length_b   1.000
_cell.length_c   1.000
_cell.angle_alpha   90.00
_cell.angle_beta   90.00
_cell.angle_gamma   90.00
#
_symmetry.space_group_name_H-M   'P 1'
#
loop_
_entity.id
_entity.type
_entity.pdbx_description
1 polymer ?
#
loop_
_entity_poly.entity_id
_entity_poly.type
_entity_poly.pdbx_seq_one_letter_code
_entity_poly.pdbx_strand_id
1 'polypeptide(L)'
;MIEEVEDIVSINRWEYHIFDREFPKNSLNKKTFNDDVYGICFTPPDCETVTLTFLSNGRLCNPFYFLKCYKEDLQDKNFTAKMRKTLLFSSFTKTQYAGPSTHKKIITLFRYLNQNYFTRFKMYDESKYWETNDEKVMYENFNVYNSLVNSVASAFKNFPMKDDEPIVEYFKRAFRQQNFLTGKIKPDEIKEIKVVRR
;
A
#
# COMPACT_ATOMS: atom_id res chain seq x y z
N MET A 1 -10.32 12.75 16.73
CA MET A 1 -9.69 11.91 15.69
C MET A 1 -10.02 10.43 15.85
N ILE A 2 -9.52 9.72 16.86
CA ILE A 2 -9.76 8.25 16.97
C ILE A 2 -11.25 7.94 17.05
N GLU A 3 -12.01 8.66 17.88
CA GLU A 3 -13.46 8.48 18.03
C GLU A 3 -14.21 8.65 16.69
N GLU A 4 -13.93 9.71 15.94
CA GLU A 4 -14.55 9.93 14.63
C GLU A 4 -14.18 8.85 13.59
N VAL A 5 -12.94 8.36 13.62
CA VAL A 5 -12.52 7.26 12.74
C VAL A 5 -13.22 5.98 13.18
N GLU A 6 -13.28 5.70 14.48
CA GLU A 6 -13.99 4.57 15.09
C GLU A 6 -15.47 4.55 14.68
N ASP A 7 -16.15 5.70 14.69
CA ASP A 7 -17.53 5.82 14.23
C ASP A 7 -17.66 5.47 12.74
N ILE A 8 -16.79 6.01 11.89
CA ILE A 8 -16.81 5.77 10.45
C ILE A 8 -16.56 4.29 10.13
N VAL A 9 -15.55 3.67 10.74
CA VAL A 9 -15.22 2.26 10.49
C VAL A 9 -16.34 1.34 11.01
N SER A 10 -16.96 1.69 12.14
CA SER A 10 -18.10 0.96 12.71
C SER A 10 -19.33 1.01 11.81
N ILE A 11 -19.68 2.20 11.28
CA ILE A 11 -20.79 2.37 10.33
C ILE A 11 -20.57 1.54 9.06
N ASN A 12 -19.32 1.48 8.57
CA ASN A 12 -18.97 0.69 7.39
C ASN A 12 -18.75 -0.80 7.70
N ARG A 13 -18.84 -1.21 8.98
CA ARG A 13 -18.61 -2.58 9.45
C ARG A 13 -17.23 -3.12 9.07
N TRP A 14 -16.21 -2.26 9.13
CA TRP A 14 -14.83 -2.64 8.91
C TRP A 14 -14.22 -3.13 10.23
N GLU A 15 -13.42 -4.18 10.18
CA GLU A 15 -12.67 -4.61 11.36
C GLU A 15 -11.67 -3.53 11.74
N TYR A 16 -11.46 -3.31 13.03
CA TYR A 16 -10.52 -2.31 13.50
C TYR A 16 -9.87 -2.70 14.82
N HIS A 17 -8.72 -2.09 15.10
CA HIS A 17 -8.02 -2.20 16.37
C HIS A 17 -7.53 -0.83 16.80
N ILE A 18 -7.73 -0.53 18.09
CA ILE A 18 -7.34 0.73 18.71
C ILE A 18 -6.16 0.46 19.63
N PHE A 19 -5.09 1.24 19.44
CA PHE A 19 -3.92 1.27 20.30
C PHE A 19 -4.13 2.33 21.40
N ASP A 20 -3.06 2.85 21.99
CA ASP A 20 -3.20 3.89 23.00
C ASP A 20 -3.89 5.14 22.42
N ARG A 21 -4.84 5.67 23.17
CA ARG A 21 -5.68 6.80 22.73
C ARG A 21 -5.04 8.16 23.01
N GLU A 22 -4.25 8.25 24.08
CA GLU A 22 -3.72 9.51 24.59
C GLU A 22 -2.21 9.56 24.48
N PHE A 23 -1.70 10.61 23.83
CA PHE A 23 -0.26 10.85 23.82
C PHE A 23 0.25 11.28 25.21
N PRO A 24 1.49 10.94 25.56
CA PRO A 24 2.12 11.46 26.77
C PRO A 24 2.15 12.99 26.76
N LYS A 25 2.02 13.61 27.94
CA LYS A 25 2.04 15.07 28.05
C LYS A 25 3.35 15.65 27.48
N ASN A 26 3.22 16.68 26.65
CA ASN A 26 4.35 17.40 26.05
C ASN A 26 5.29 16.56 25.14
N SER A 27 4.83 15.42 24.61
CA SER A 27 5.65 14.53 23.76
C SER A 27 5.64 14.91 22.27
N LEU A 28 4.61 15.61 21.80
CA LEU A 28 4.46 15.96 20.39
C LEU A 28 5.63 16.83 19.89
N ASN A 29 6.01 16.63 18.62
CA ASN A 29 7.12 17.34 17.94
C ASN A 29 8.52 17.13 18.55
N LYS A 30 8.69 16.19 19.49
CA LYS A 30 10.00 15.82 20.03
C LYS A 30 10.76 14.93 19.04
N LYS A 31 12.10 14.95 19.13
CA LYS A 31 12.97 14.12 18.29
C LYS A 31 12.87 12.63 18.65
N THR A 32 12.74 12.34 19.94
CA THR A 32 12.60 11.00 20.50
C THR A 32 11.11 10.64 20.64
N PHE A 33 10.84 9.36 20.77
CA PHE A 33 9.53 8.77 21.04
C PHE A 33 9.74 7.56 21.96
N ASN A 34 8.65 7.07 22.57
CA ASN A 34 8.67 5.94 23.48
C ASN A 34 8.38 4.62 22.73
N ASP A 35 8.21 3.52 23.47
CA ASP A 35 8.06 2.18 22.92
C ASP A 35 6.61 1.77 22.62
N ASP A 36 5.70 2.74 22.65
CA ASP A 36 4.25 2.56 22.47
C ASP A 36 3.77 3.09 21.12
N VAL A 37 2.60 2.62 20.70
CA VAL A 37 1.92 3.03 19.47
C VAL A 37 0.56 3.59 19.85
N TYR A 38 0.15 4.65 19.17
CA TYR A 38 -1.08 5.38 19.44
C TYR A 38 -1.94 5.42 18.18
N GLY A 39 -3.27 5.46 18.31
CA GLY A 39 -4.16 5.61 17.16
C GLY A 39 -4.96 4.34 16.83
N ILE A 40 -5.32 4.19 15.56
CA ILE A 40 -6.26 3.17 15.09
C ILE A 40 -5.78 2.57 13.78
N CYS A 41 -6.00 1.27 13.59
CA CYS A 41 -5.93 0.63 12.28
C CYS A 41 -7.25 -0.05 11.96
N PHE A 42 -7.56 -0.17 10.68
CA PHE A 42 -8.82 -0.79 10.23
C PHE A 42 -8.65 -1.50 8.89
N THR A 43 -9.47 -2.50 8.65
CA THR A 43 -9.40 -3.40 7.50
C THR A 43 -10.77 -3.46 6.83
N PRO A 44 -10.97 -2.70 5.74
CA PRO A 44 -12.11 -2.90 4.86
C PRO A 44 -12.08 -4.30 4.22
N PRO A 45 -13.24 -4.85 3.80
CA PRO A 45 -13.27 -6.08 3.01
C PRO A 45 -12.38 -5.99 1.77
N ASP A 46 -11.67 -7.08 1.47
CA ASP A 46 -10.75 -7.21 0.32
C ASP A 46 -9.65 -6.13 0.25
N CYS A 47 -9.32 -5.51 1.39
CA CYS A 47 -8.31 -4.46 1.50
C CYS A 47 -7.18 -4.89 2.44
N GLU A 48 -5.96 -4.40 2.20
CA GLU A 48 -4.93 -4.42 3.25
C GLU A 48 -5.35 -3.49 4.41
N THR A 49 -4.81 -3.72 5.60
CA THR A 49 -5.05 -2.87 6.77
C THR A 49 -4.56 -1.44 6.50
N VAL A 50 -5.46 -0.47 6.71
CA VAL A 50 -5.14 0.95 6.75
C VAL A 50 -4.60 1.29 8.14
N THR A 51 -3.41 1.86 8.21
CA THR A 51 -2.76 2.25 9.47
C THR A 51 -2.83 3.74 9.69
N LEU A 52 -3.59 4.16 10.71
CA LEU A 52 -3.67 5.53 11.21
C LEU A 52 -3.09 5.60 12.63
N THR A 53 -1.82 5.22 12.71
CA THR A 53 -1.09 5.05 13.96
C THR A 53 0.11 5.96 14.04
N PHE A 54 0.49 6.33 15.25
CA PHE A 54 1.47 7.35 15.53
C PHE A 54 2.41 6.89 16.65
N LEU A 55 3.64 7.39 16.61
CA LEU A 55 4.55 7.34 17.75
C LEU A 55 4.22 8.49 18.72
N SER A 56 4.73 8.43 19.94
CA SER A 56 4.43 9.46 20.95
C SER A 56 4.83 10.89 20.55
N ASN A 57 5.73 11.06 19.58
CA ASN A 57 6.06 12.37 19.03
C ASN A 57 5.08 12.91 17.97
N GLY A 58 4.00 12.18 17.70
CA GLY A 58 2.97 12.54 16.72
C GLY A 58 3.32 12.19 15.27
N ARG A 59 4.41 11.45 15.02
CA ARG A 59 4.75 11.02 13.67
C ARG A 59 3.99 9.75 13.31
N LEU A 60 3.36 9.76 12.13
CA LEU A 60 2.72 8.59 11.54
C LEU A 60 3.74 7.44 11.45
N CYS A 61 3.33 6.25 11.86
CA CYS A 61 4.11 5.04 11.76
C CYS A 61 3.24 3.86 11.34
N ASN A 62 3.86 2.84 10.75
CA ASN A 62 3.24 1.55 10.58
C ASN A 62 3.67 0.64 11.76
N PRO A 63 2.74 0.06 12.54
CA PRO A 63 3.08 -0.71 13.74
C PRO A 63 3.96 -1.93 13.44
N PHE A 64 3.79 -2.56 12.27
CA PHE A 64 4.62 -3.68 11.84
C PHE A 64 6.09 -3.26 11.69
N TYR A 65 6.35 -2.12 11.05
CA TYR A 65 7.72 -1.60 10.89
C TYR A 65 8.29 -1.05 12.19
N PHE A 66 7.46 -0.49 13.06
CA PHE A 66 7.90 -0.11 14.40
C PHE A 66 8.46 -1.32 15.16
N LEU A 67 7.73 -2.45 15.15
CA LEU A 67 8.20 -3.68 15.78
C LEU A 67 9.46 -4.24 15.10
N LYS A 68 9.48 -4.36 13.76
CA LYS A 68 10.57 -5.03 13.02
C LYS A 68 11.84 -4.20 12.84
N CYS A 69 11.72 -2.88 12.87
CA CYS A 69 12.84 -1.99 12.57
C CYS A 69 13.31 -1.18 13.77
N TYR A 70 12.51 -1.02 14.83
CA TYR A 70 12.90 -0.15 15.94
C TYR A 70 13.11 -0.90 17.25
N LYS A 71 12.20 -1.79 17.66
CA LYS A 71 12.38 -2.58 18.89
C LYS A 71 13.62 -3.48 18.77
N GLU A 72 14.64 -3.18 19.57
CA GLU A 72 15.98 -3.79 19.49
C GLU A 72 15.94 -5.32 19.46
N ASP A 73 15.09 -5.91 20.31
CA ASP A 73 14.93 -7.37 20.41
C ASP A 73 14.31 -8.02 19.15
N LEU A 74 13.69 -7.22 18.29
CA LEU A 74 12.97 -7.66 17.09
C LEU A 74 13.58 -7.08 15.81
N GLN A 75 14.72 -6.40 15.90
CA GLN A 75 15.37 -5.78 14.75
C GLN A 75 15.86 -6.84 13.76
N ASP A 76 15.34 -6.77 12.54
CA ASP A 76 15.85 -7.56 11.43
C ASP A 76 17.15 -6.94 10.89
N LYS A 77 18.24 -7.71 11.01
CA LYS A 77 19.60 -7.32 10.59
C LYS A 77 19.73 -7.09 9.08
N ASN A 78 18.78 -7.55 8.28
CA ASN A 78 18.76 -7.34 6.83
C ASN A 78 18.39 -5.89 6.46
N PHE A 79 17.79 -5.11 7.36
CA PHE A 79 17.50 -3.70 7.08
C PHE A 79 18.72 -2.83 7.36
N THR A 80 19.08 -1.99 6.40
CA THR A 80 20.07 -0.92 6.66
C THR A 80 19.47 0.14 7.58
N ALA A 81 20.30 0.91 8.29
CA ALA A 81 19.83 2.03 9.13
C ALA A 81 18.97 3.04 8.35
N LYS A 82 19.31 3.27 7.07
CA LYS A 82 18.53 4.12 6.16
C LYS A 82 17.15 3.51 5.88
N MET A 83 17.07 2.22 5.57
CA MET A 83 15.80 1.54 5.32
C MET A 83 14.89 1.56 6.54
N ARG A 84 15.43 1.26 7.73
CA ARG A 84 14.68 1.32 9.00
C ARG A 84 14.03 2.68 9.19
N LYS A 85 14.80 3.76 9.00
CA LYS A 85 14.29 5.12 9.15
C LYS A 85 13.20 5.44 8.12
N THR A 86 13.34 5.00 6.87
CA THR A 86 12.33 5.22 5.83
C THR A 86 11.05 4.45 6.13
N LEU A 87 11.15 3.15 6.42
CA LEU A 87 10.00 2.26 6.64
C LEU A 87 9.23 2.63 7.90
N LEU A 88 9.92 3.04 8.97
CA LEU A 88 9.27 3.43 10.23
C LEU A 88 8.24 4.55 10.04
N PHE A 89 8.52 5.51 9.15
CA PHE A 89 7.67 6.67 8.91
C PHE A 89 6.90 6.60 7.58
N SER A 90 6.85 5.42 6.97
CA SER A 90 6.10 5.18 5.75
C SER A 90 4.95 4.22 6.05
N SER A 91 3.76 4.57 5.58
CA SER A 91 2.60 3.67 5.57
C SER A 91 2.13 3.52 4.13
N PHE A 92 1.72 2.32 3.78
CA PHE A 92 1.17 2.00 2.47
C PHE A 92 0.08 0.95 2.65
N THR A 93 -0.95 1.04 1.82
CA THR A 93 -2.09 0.13 1.86
C THR A 93 -2.54 -0.10 0.44
N LYS A 94 -2.59 -1.37 0.02
CA LYS A 94 -3.23 -1.75 -1.24
C LYS A 94 -4.73 -1.84 -1.07
N THR A 95 -5.43 -1.16 -1.95
CA THR A 95 -6.89 -1.07 -2.00
C THR A 95 -7.46 -1.64 -3.30
N GLN A 96 -6.59 -2.18 -4.17
CA GLN A 96 -6.93 -2.61 -5.53
C GLN A 96 -8.06 -3.65 -5.54
N TYR A 97 -8.05 -4.59 -4.58
CA TYR A 97 -8.99 -5.71 -4.53
C TYR A 97 -10.32 -5.33 -3.86
N ALA A 98 -10.31 -4.30 -3.00
CA ALA A 98 -11.51 -3.72 -2.38
C ALA A 98 -12.35 -2.87 -3.35
N GLY A 99 -11.79 -2.57 -4.52
CA GLY A 99 -12.44 -1.82 -5.58
C GLY A 99 -12.47 -0.29 -5.39
N PRO A 100 -12.87 0.45 -6.43
CA PRO A 100 -12.78 1.90 -6.48
C PRO A 100 -13.71 2.60 -5.47
N SER A 101 -14.84 1.99 -5.10
CA SER A 101 -15.76 2.58 -4.11
C SER A 101 -15.14 2.62 -2.70
N THR A 102 -14.54 1.51 -2.27
CA THR A 102 -13.85 1.43 -0.98
C THR A 102 -12.62 2.31 -0.96
N HIS A 103 -11.84 2.30 -2.05
CA HIS A 103 -10.71 3.22 -2.23
C HIS A 103 -11.14 4.68 -2.06
N LYS A 104 -12.19 5.12 -2.75
CA LYS A 104 -12.75 6.47 -2.64
C LYS A 104 -13.08 6.82 -1.18
N LYS A 105 -13.77 5.95 -0.45
CA LYS A 105 -14.12 6.18 0.96
C LYS A 105 -12.87 6.40 1.83
N ILE A 106 -11.82 5.59 1.64
CA ILE A 106 -10.55 5.73 2.36
C ILE A 106 -9.90 7.08 2.02
N ILE A 107 -9.81 7.44 0.75
CA ILE A 107 -9.24 8.72 0.32
C ILE A 107 -10.03 9.91 0.89
N THR A 108 -11.36 9.85 0.86
CA THR A 108 -12.23 10.87 1.46
C THR A 108 -11.99 11.00 2.97
N LEU A 109 -11.86 9.89 3.69
CA LEU A 109 -11.50 9.90 5.11
C LEU A 109 -10.15 10.60 5.32
N PHE A 110 -9.11 10.25 4.55
CA PHE A 110 -7.81 10.92 4.69
C PHE A 110 -7.83 12.40 4.31
N ARG A 111 -8.68 12.82 3.37
CA ARG A 111 -8.86 14.26 3.05
C ARG A 111 -9.42 15.01 4.25
N TYR A 112 -10.46 14.45 4.87
CA TYR A 112 -11.05 14.99 6.09
C TYR A 112 -10.02 15.05 7.22
N LEU A 113 -9.28 13.97 7.46
CA LEU A 113 -8.28 13.92 8.52
C LEU A 113 -7.14 14.92 8.29
N ASN A 114 -6.71 15.06 7.03
CA ASN A 114 -5.69 16.03 6.65
C ASN A 114 -6.11 17.48 6.92
N GLN A 115 -7.38 17.81 6.70
CA GLN A 115 -7.91 19.16 6.95
C GLN A 115 -8.07 19.48 8.43
N ASN A 116 -8.41 18.48 9.26
CA ASN A 116 -8.82 18.71 10.65
C ASN A 116 -7.74 18.36 11.68
N TYR A 117 -6.82 17.44 11.37
CA TYR A 117 -5.91 16.86 12.36
C TYR A 117 -4.42 16.95 11.99
N PHE A 118 -4.08 16.92 10.71
CA PHE A 118 -2.67 16.83 10.31
C PHE A 118 -2.04 18.18 10.05
N THR A 119 -0.90 18.43 10.70
CA THR A 119 -0.08 19.61 10.40
C THR A 119 0.77 19.43 9.15
N ARG A 120 1.29 18.21 8.93
CA ARG A 120 2.14 17.87 7.78
C ARG A 120 1.87 16.43 7.34
N PHE A 121 1.11 16.28 6.27
CA PHE A 121 0.79 14.98 5.69
C PHE A 121 0.99 14.99 4.18
N LYS A 122 1.51 13.87 3.67
CA LYS A 122 1.70 13.65 2.25
C LYS A 122 1.18 12.26 1.91
N MET A 123 0.25 12.22 0.98
CA MET A 123 -0.26 11.00 0.37
C MET A 123 0.15 10.98 -1.09
N TYR A 124 0.42 9.78 -1.58
CA TYR A 124 0.57 9.48 -2.99
C TYR A 124 -0.45 8.39 -3.32
N ASP A 125 -1.24 8.63 -4.35
CA ASP A 125 -2.31 7.73 -4.75
C ASP A 125 -2.14 7.35 -6.23
N GLU A 126 -1.95 6.06 -6.49
CA GLU A 126 -1.78 5.54 -7.85
C GLU A 126 -3.04 5.72 -8.70
N SER A 127 -4.23 5.82 -8.08
CA SER A 127 -5.47 6.12 -8.79
C SER A 127 -5.58 7.59 -9.23
N LYS A 128 -4.71 8.46 -8.71
CA LYS A 128 -4.69 9.93 -8.85
C LYS A 128 -5.91 10.64 -8.26
N TYR A 129 -6.75 9.94 -7.50
CA TYR A 129 -7.96 10.53 -6.92
C TYR A 129 -7.63 11.51 -5.80
N TRP A 130 -6.58 11.25 -5.01
CA TRP A 130 -6.06 12.18 -3.99
C TRP A 130 -5.66 13.54 -4.58
N GLU A 131 -5.03 13.56 -5.75
CA GLU A 131 -4.52 14.78 -6.36
C GLU A 131 -5.60 15.52 -7.17
N THR A 132 -6.46 14.77 -7.86
CA THR A 132 -7.41 15.35 -8.83
C THR A 132 -8.81 15.55 -8.30
N ASN A 133 -9.23 14.76 -7.30
CA ASN A 133 -10.63 14.63 -6.89
C ASN A 133 -11.60 14.26 -8.03
N ASP A 134 -11.08 13.69 -9.13
CA ASP A 134 -11.86 13.28 -10.30
C ASP A 134 -12.09 11.77 -10.27
N GLU A 135 -13.35 11.38 -10.07
CA GLU A 135 -13.74 9.97 -10.02
C GLU A 135 -13.52 9.27 -11.36
N LYS A 136 -13.73 9.96 -12.49
CA LYS A 136 -13.53 9.36 -13.81
C LYS A 136 -12.07 8.94 -13.99
N VAL A 137 -11.13 9.81 -13.60
CA VAL A 137 -9.70 9.51 -13.61
C VAL A 137 -9.39 8.32 -12.70
N MET A 138 -9.97 8.27 -11.50
CA MET A 138 -9.82 7.14 -10.58
C MET A 138 -10.28 5.82 -11.21
N TYR A 139 -11.49 5.78 -11.76
CA TYR A 139 -12.06 4.59 -12.38
C TYR A 139 -11.26 4.14 -13.61
N GLU A 140 -10.82 5.07 -14.46
CA GLU A 140 -9.97 4.77 -15.62
C GLU A 140 -8.65 4.12 -15.17
N ASN A 141 -7.98 4.66 -14.16
CA ASN A 141 -6.74 4.09 -13.64
C ASN A 141 -6.96 2.69 -13.02
N PHE A 142 -8.03 2.51 -12.23
CA PHE A 142 -8.38 1.18 -11.70
C PHE A 142 -8.60 0.16 -12.83
N ASN A 143 -9.28 0.54 -13.91
CA ASN A 143 -9.50 -0.34 -15.06
C ASN A 143 -8.18 -0.72 -15.76
N VAL A 144 -7.26 0.25 -15.92
CA VAL A 144 -5.93 -0.02 -16.49
C VAL A 144 -5.17 -1.02 -15.62
N TYR A 145 -5.08 -0.80 -14.31
CA TYR A 145 -4.35 -1.70 -13.41
C TYR A 145 -4.97 -3.10 -13.34
N ASN A 146 -6.29 -3.18 -13.23
CA ASN A 146 -6.99 -4.47 -13.23
C ASN A 146 -6.78 -5.22 -14.55
N SER A 147 -6.81 -4.53 -15.69
CA SER A 147 -6.53 -5.13 -17.00
C SER A 147 -5.11 -5.69 -17.08
N LEU A 148 -4.11 -4.96 -16.56
CA LEU A 148 -2.73 -5.44 -16.52
C LEU A 148 -2.57 -6.69 -15.65
N VAL A 149 -3.12 -6.68 -14.44
CA VAL A 149 -3.08 -7.84 -13.52
C VAL A 149 -3.79 -9.05 -14.13
N ASN A 150 -4.98 -8.83 -14.70
CA ASN A 150 -5.75 -9.89 -15.34
C ASN A 150 -5.06 -10.45 -16.58
N SER A 151 -4.35 -9.61 -17.34
CA SER A 151 -3.56 -10.08 -18.50
C SER A 151 -2.42 -10.99 -18.07
N VAL A 152 -1.73 -10.67 -16.97
CA VAL A 152 -0.67 -11.54 -16.41
C VAL A 152 -1.27 -12.85 -15.90
N ALA A 153 -2.36 -12.78 -15.14
CA ALA A 153 -3.04 -13.97 -14.62
C ALA A 153 -3.54 -14.88 -15.76
N SER A 154 -4.09 -14.29 -16.82
CA SER A 154 -4.54 -14.99 -18.03
C SER A 154 -3.38 -15.68 -18.75
N ALA A 155 -2.23 -15.02 -18.85
CA ALA A 155 -1.04 -15.62 -19.45
C ALA A 155 -0.63 -16.91 -18.72
N PHE A 156 -0.61 -16.88 -17.38
CA PHE A 156 -0.25 -18.06 -16.60
C PHE A 156 -1.29 -19.17 -16.66
N LYS A 157 -2.59 -18.81 -16.70
CA LYS A 157 -3.67 -19.79 -16.82
C LYS A 157 -3.66 -20.51 -18.17
N ASN A 158 -3.45 -19.76 -19.26
CA ASN A 158 -3.57 -20.29 -20.62
C ASN A 158 -2.29 -20.94 -21.14
N PHE A 159 -1.13 -20.59 -20.56
CA PHE A 159 0.16 -21.07 -21.02
C PHE A 159 0.95 -21.75 -19.91
N PRO A 160 0.42 -22.80 -19.25
CA PRO A 160 1.04 -23.41 -18.07
C PRO A 160 2.50 -23.81 -18.31
N MET A 161 3.27 -23.85 -17.22
CA MET A 161 4.67 -24.27 -17.24
C MET A 161 4.78 -25.72 -17.75
N LYS A 162 5.76 -25.98 -18.62
CA LYS A 162 6.03 -27.33 -19.10
C LYS A 162 6.93 -28.07 -18.12
N ASP A 163 6.91 -29.40 -18.18
CA ASP A 163 7.83 -30.24 -17.41
C ASP A 163 9.29 -29.86 -17.76
N ASP A 164 10.12 -29.77 -16.72
CA ASP A 164 11.54 -29.40 -16.78
C ASP A 164 11.87 -28.01 -17.37
N GLU A 165 10.87 -27.13 -17.54
CA GLU A 165 11.09 -25.75 -18.03
C GLU A 165 11.61 -24.84 -16.90
N PRO A 166 12.77 -24.16 -17.06
CA PRO A 166 13.21 -23.18 -16.07
C PRO A 166 12.21 -22.02 -15.93
N ILE A 167 11.95 -21.58 -14.69
CA ILE A 167 10.93 -20.57 -14.38
C ILE A 167 11.07 -19.26 -15.17
N VAL A 168 12.31 -18.85 -15.46
CA VAL A 168 12.60 -17.65 -16.27
C VAL A 168 12.17 -17.83 -17.73
N GLU A 169 12.38 -19.01 -18.30
CA GLU A 169 11.97 -19.33 -19.67
C GLU A 169 10.46 -19.50 -19.77
N TYR A 170 9.83 -20.09 -18.74
CA TYR A 170 8.38 -20.12 -18.58
C TYR A 170 7.78 -18.70 -18.63
N PHE A 171 8.27 -17.77 -17.82
CA PHE A 171 7.78 -16.39 -17.82
C PHE A 171 7.95 -15.71 -19.19
N LYS A 172 9.12 -15.84 -19.82
CA LYS A 172 9.35 -15.29 -21.17
C LYS A 172 8.36 -15.85 -22.18
N ARG A 173 8.11 -17.16 -22.15
CA ARG A 173 7.17 -17.83 -23.07
C ARG A 173 5.74 -17.38 -22.83
N ALA A 174 5.25 -17.43 -21.59
CA ALA A 174 3.88 -17.05 -21.25
C ALA A 174 3.58 -15.59 -21.64
N PHE A 175 4.51 -14.66 -21.36
CA PHE A 175 4.33 -13.25 -21.73
C PHE A 175 4.41 -13.01 -23.24
N ARG A 176 5.31 -13.68 -23.98
CA ARG A 176 5.38 -13.58 -25.44
C ARG A 176 4.07 -14.03 -26.09
N GLN A 177 3.52 -15.15 -25.65
CA GLN A 177 2.27 -15.69 -26.18
C GLN A 177 1.08 -14.77 -25.87
N GLN A 178 1.02 -14.20 -24.66
CA GLN A 178 -0.01 -13.22 -24.30
C GLN A 178 0.10 -11.90 -25.09
N ASN A 179 1.31 -11.38 -25.30
CA ASN A 179 1.54 -10.14 -26.06
C ASN A 179 1.20 -10.31 -27.55
N PHE A 180 1.44 -11.51 -28.10
CA PHE A 180 1.02 -11.87 -29.45
C PHE A 180 -0.51 -11.89 -29.58
N LEU A 181 -1.22 -12.54 -28.63
CA LEU A 181 -2.69 -12.60 -28.64
C LEU A 181 -3.36 -11.24 -28.46
N THR A 182 -2.74 -10.32 -27.72
CA THR A 182 -3.29 -8.97 -27.46
C THR A 182 -2.87 -7.93 -28.50
N GLY A 183 -2.11 -8.32 -29.53
CA GLY A 183 -1.68 -7.43 -30.61
C GLY A 183 -0.69 -6.34 -30.18
N LYS A 184 -0.04 -6.48 -29.02
CA LYS A 184 0.80 -5.43 -28.41
C LYS A 184 2.28 -5.49 -28.80
N ILE A 185 2.76 -6.57 -29.44
CA ILE A 185 4.15 -6.71 -29.93
C ILE A 185 4.16 -7.50 -31.24
N LYS A 186 4.83 -6.98 -32.29
CA LYS A 186 5.25 -7.78 -33.46
C LYS A 186 6.47 -8.63 -33.06
N PRO A 187 6.56 -9.91 -33.47
CA PRO A 187 7.59 -10.85 -33.01
C PRO A 187 9.04 -10.32 -33.05
N ASP A 188 9.35 -9.37 -33.93
CA ASP A 188 10.70 -8.88 -34.22
C ASP A 188 11.19 -7.73 -33.32
N GLU A 189 10.35 -7.20 -32.41
CA GLU A 189 10.70 -6.01 -31.59
C GLU A 189 11.25 -6.33 -30.19
N ILE A 190 11.40 -7.60 -29.81
CA ILE A 190 11.98 -7.98 -28.51
C ILE A 190 13.51 -7.91 -28.58
N LYS A 191 14.07 -6.70 -28.44
CA LYS A 191 15.48 -6.54 -28.04
C LYS A 191 15.60 -6.82 -26.54
N GLU A 192 16.64 -7.57 -26.18
CA GLU A 192 16.95 -8.09 -24.85
C GLU A 192 16.48 -7.21 -23.68
N ILE A 193 15.64 -7.78 -22.80
CA ILE A 193 15.36 -7.21 -21.49
C ILE A 193 16.65 -7.34 -20.66
N LYS A 194 17.46 -6.27 -20.64
CA LYS A 194 18.58 -6.18 -19.71
C LYS A 194 18.03 -5.98 -18.30
N VAL A 195 18.16 -7.02 -17.47
CA VAL A 195 17.93 -6.91 -16.03
C VAL A 195 19.01 -5.99 -15.47
N VAL A 196 18.66 -4.74 -15.19
CA VAL A 196 19.53 -3.82 -14.46
C VAL A 196 19.50 -4.26 -13.00
N ARG A 197 20.54 -5.01 -12.58
CA ARG A 197 20.80 -5.24 -11.16
C ARG A 197 21.08 -3.88 -10.50
N ARG A 198 20.26 -3.50 -9.53
CA ARG A 198 20.57 -2.42 -8.58
C ARG A 198 21.28 -2.99 -7.37
#